data_AF-A0ABD3NH02-F1
#
_entry.id   AF-A0ABD3NH02-F1
#
_cell.length_a   1.000
_cell.length_b   1.000
_cell.length_c   1.000
_cell.angle_alpha   90.00
_cell.angle_beta   90.00
_cell.angle_gamma   90.00
#
_symmetry.space_group_name_H-M   'P 1'
#
loop_
_entity.id
_entity.type
_entity.pdbx_description
1 polymer ?
#
loop_
_entity_poly.entity_id
_entity_poly.type
_entity_poly.pdbx_seq_one_letter_code
_entity_poly.pdbx_strand_id
1 'polypeptide(L)'
;MAPRDEQQTRSRKKPISNGSTVSSIGNGIYVSDNGSRSSAREERLSRRKSRVKKARSRSKKEGTPLCLAATGVFCVYLFLCAVLFKSMPEEQRQVGISKVRDVVQKTKERVRKTKEKVTSKFSSFRHYDVADEVHSDESASAAAAAEVKISLLPGIPLGKWPVSIRNEEFNFEEIEHPGHLDGSVMMHVPKFWADDPVAIHQNKQMTRERAMAIGTCIVADDKGSFMRGDKCPEDQRTIFVAIASYRDFQCRDTVDSIFSRASYPERVRVAVVDQIAGDDVSCDRPHEPCETNPKQSLCRWKDQIDVFQMDAALAVGPVFARHLGHRLYRGEYYSMQSDAHVTFTRNWDVDIIQQMEATKDDMAVLSTYLTDLQGSIDENGNSKRNTRPIMCNTEYEGVGEEKHLRHLSQPEAMPEIKGMPQAQPYWAAGFSFSRGHFVATVPYDLYQPMIFQGEEMSITLRGFTIGYDFFAPERSVCFHSYEKFAPERNKVHKFWEHSNMYAGTGKKAMKRLLGIVHMNPEVDPSEWDHREEKKYGLGGARTTDKFYETFGIHVKEKTVERHLCQFVKNKMHNMMMPNLRSDGMGIDYSKIHFRWKDPRPNEP
;
A
#
# COMPACT_ATOMS: atom_id res chain seq x y z
N MET A 1 -64.65 -35.30 22.12
CA MET A 1 -65.41 -35.52 20.88
C MET A 1 -64.42 -35.61 19.73
N ALA A 2 -64.23 -36.81 19.19
CA ALA A 2 -63.61 -37.04 17.88
C ALA A 2 -64.73 -36.93 16.79
N PRO A 3 -64.53 -37.24 15.49
CA PRO A 3 -63.29 -37.40 14.70
C PRO A 3 -63.38 -36.82 13.24
N ARG A 4 -62.26 -36.93 12.48
CA ARG A 4 -62.12 -37.46 11.08
C ARG A 4 -60.89 -36.80 10.40
N ASP A 5 -59.78 -37.52 10.19
CA ASP A 5 -59.47 -38.43 9.05
C ASP A 5 -59.18 -37.62 7.76
N GLU A 6 -58.08 -37.73 7.00
CA GLU A 6 -57.28 -38.90 6.60
C GLU A 6 -55.85 -38.50 6.10
N GLN A 7 -54.90 -39.44 6.33
CA GLN A 7 -53.84 -40.01 5.47
C GLN A 7 -53.65 -39.46 4.03
N GLN A 8 -52.50 -39.44 3.33
CA GLN A 8 -51.23 -40.21 3.23
C GLN A 8 -50.36 -39.43 2.20
N THR A 9 -49.02 -39.34 2.26
CA THR A 9 -48.10 -40.28 1.58
C THR A 9 -46.64 -39.85 1.80
N ARG A 10 -45.79 -40.83 2.12
CA ARG A 10 -44.32 -40.74 2.10
C ARG A 10 -43.82 -41.00 0.68
N SER A 11 -42.75 -40.33 0.25
CA SER A 11 -41.82 -40.91 -0.72
C SER A 11 -40.37 -40.76 -0.24
N ARG A 12 -39.68 -41.91 -0.19
CA ARG A 12 -38.25 -42.06 0.08
C ARG A 12 -37.47 -41.76 -1.20
N LYS A 13 -36.32 -41.08 -1.09
CA LYS A 13 -35.17 -41.34 -1.98
C LYS A 13 -33.88 -41.38 -1.15
N LYS A 14 -33.13 -42.48 -1.33
CA LYS A 14 -31.79 -42.77 -0.81
C LYS A 14 -30.72 -42.29 -1.83
N PRO A 15 -29.42 -42.27 -1.47
CA PRO A 15 -28.42 -41.32 -1.96
C PRO A 15 -27.67 -41.81 -3.20
N ILE A 16 -27.12 -40.88 -3.99
CA ILE A 16 -26.07 -41.16 -4.99
C ILE A 16 -24.98 -40.07 -4.91
N SER A 17 -23.75 -40.57 -4.92
CA SER A 17 -22.45 -39.93 -4.78
C SER A 17 -21.87 -39.32 -6.07
N ASN A 18 -20.97 -38.36 -5.84
CA ASN A 18 -19.79 -37.94 -6.63
C ASN A 18 -19.95 -37.11 -7.90
N GLY A 19 -19.23 -35.96 -7.90
CA GLY A 19 -18.86 -35.19 -9.08
C GLY A 19 -18.78 -33.68 -8.88
N SER A 20 -18.11 -33.16 -7.84
CA SER A 20 -17.95 -31.72 -7.65
C SER A 20 -16.74 -31.17 -8.44
N THR A 21 -17.01 -30.55 -9.58
CA THR A 21 -16.06 -29.66 -10.26
C THR A 21 -16.05 -28.29 -9.60
N VAL A 22 -14.86 -27.91 -9.20
CA VAL A 22 -14.44 -26.63 -8.60
C VAL A 22 -14.77 -25.45 -9.52
N SER A 23 -15.51 -24.46 -9.03
CA SER A 23 -15.36 -23.05 -9.43
C SER A 23 -16.13 -22.07 -8.54
N SER A 24 -15.51 -20.91 -8.31
CA SER A 24 -16.03 -19.66 -7.71
C SER A 24 -16.04 -19.53 -6.18
N ILE A 25 -14.90 -19.08 -5.66
CA ILE A 25 -14.80 -18.22 -4.47
C ILE A 25 -14.69 -16.78 -4.98
N GLY A 26 -15.37 -15.86 -4.31
CA GLY A 26 -15.22 -14.40 -4.50
C GLY A 26 -16.50 -13.70 -4.95
N ASN A 27 -17.42 -13.46 -4.03
CA ASN A 27 -18.36 -12.33 -4.14
C ASN A 27 -18.44 -11.67 -2.77
N GLY A 28 -17.96 -10.43 -2.73
CA GLY A 28 -18.01 -9.57 -1.56
C GLY A 28 -19.43 -9.26 -1.10
N ILE A 29 -19.50 -8.91 0.17
CA ILE A 29 -20.69 -8.54 0.92
C ILE A 29 -21.54 -7.50 0.18
N TYR A 30 -22.80 -7.85 -0.09
CA TYR A 30 -23.89 -6.89 -0.26
C TYR A 30 -24.96 -7.23 0.78
N VAL A 31 -25.33 -6.21 1.57
CA VAL A 31 -26.40 -6.25 2.56
C VAL A 31 -27.68 -6.80 1.92
N SER A 32 -28.34 -7.68 2.68
CA SER A 32 -29.55 -8.43 2.33
C SER A 32 -30.72 -7.54 1.93
N ASP A 33 -31.41 -7.90 0.84
CA ASP A 33 -32.81 -7.56 0.68
C ASP A 33 -33.60 -8.69 -0.03
N ASN A 34 -34.80 -8.94 0.47
CA ASN A 34 -35.61 -10.14 0.28
C ASN A 34 -36.27 -10.28 -1.11
N GLY A 35 -36.45 -11.55 -1.53
CA GLY A 35 -37.57 -12.04 -2.35
C GLY A 35 -37.71 -11.55 -3.82
N SER A 36 -37.42 -12.45 -4.77
CA SER A 36 -37.99 -12.57 -6.15
C SER A 36 -37.00 -12.85 -7.31
N ARG A 37 -35.77 -13.30 -7.07
CA ARG A 37 -34.71 -13.36 -8.12
C ARG A 37 -34.31 -14.74 -8.70
N SER A 38 -35.15 -15.78 -8.68
CA SER A 38 -34.77 -17.05 -9.34
C SER A 38 -34.94 -17.00 -10.88
N SER A 39 -36.04 -16.44 -11.40
CA SER A 39 -36.32 -16.42 -12.85
C SER A 39 -35.40 -15.48 -13.63
N ALA A 40 -35.10 -14.30 -13.08
CA ALA A 40 -34.23 -13.30 -13.71
C ALA A 40 -32.74 -13.73 -13.78
N ARG A 41 -32.34 -14.74 -13.00
CA ARG A 41 -30.98 -15.32 -13.03
C ARG A 41 -30.85 -16.37 -14.13
N GLU A 42 -31.88 -17.20 -14.32
CA GLU A 42 -31.93 -18.20 -15.40
C GLU A 42 -32.00 -17.56 -16.78
N GLU A 43 -32.78 -16.48 -16.94
CA GLU A 43 -32.87 -15.75 -18.21
C GLU A 43 -31.53 -15.07 -18.60
N ARG A 44 -30.78 -14.56 -17.61
CA ARG A 44 -29.44 -13.99 -17.85
C ARG A 44 -28.41 -15.06 -18.23
N LEU A 45 -28.50 -16.25 -17.64
CA LEU A 45 -27.65 -17.40 -17.98
C LEU A 45 -27.94 -17.94 -19.39
N SER A 46 -29.21 -17.99 -19.81
CA SER A 46 -29.59 -18.45 -21.16
C SER A 46 -29.13 -17.47 -22.25
N ARG A 47 -29.29 -16.15 -22.02
CA ARG A 47 -28.80 -15.10 -22.92
C ARG A 47 -27.27 -15.09 -23.03
N ARG A 48 -26.55 -15.36 -21.93
CA ARG A 48 -25.08 -15.48 -21.93
C ARG A 48 -24.59 -16.70 -22.73
N LYS A 49 -25.24 -17.86 -22.58
CA LYS A 49 -24.93 -19.07 -23.37
C LYS A 49 -25.18 -18.87 -24.88
N SER A 50 -26.26 -18.17 -25.23
CA SER A 50 -26.57 -17.78 -26.62
C SER A 50 -25.50 -16.88 -27.25
N ARG A 51 -25.05 -15.84 -26.52
CA ARG A 51 -24.00 -14.91 -26.98
C ARG A 51 -22.64 -15.60 -27.17
N VAL A 52 -22.26 -16.51 -26.26
CA VAL A 52 -21.02 -17.29 -26.38
C VAL A 52 -21.05 -18.25 -27.56
N LYS A 53 -22.22 -18.85 -27.85
CA LYS A 53 -22.41 -19.73 -29.03
C LYS A 53 -22.32 -18.94 -30.34
N LYS A 54 -22.84 -17.71 -30.37
CA LYS A 54 -22.80 -16.79 -31.53
C LYS A 54 -21.41 -16.17 -31.77
N ALA A 55 -20.62 -15.97 -30.71
CA ALA A 55 -19.21 -15.55 -30.81
C ALA A 55 -18.30 -16.68 -31.32
N ARG A 56 -18.52 -17.92 -30.85
CA ARG A 56 -17.78 -19.10 -31.33
C ARG A 56 -18.09 -19.48 -32.78
N SER A 57 -19.28 -19.16 -33.30
CA SER A 57 -19.60 -19.35 -34.72
C SER A 57 -19.02 -18.27 -35.65
N ARG A 58 -18.70 -17.08 -35.12
CA ARG A 58 -18.07 -15.98 -35.89
C ARG A 58 -16.56 -16.09 -35.95
N SER A 59 -15.91 -16.68 -34.94
CA SER A 59 -14.44 -16.88 -34.93
C SER A 59 -13.93 -17.97 -35.90
N LYS A 60 -14.79 -18.68 -36.62
CA LYS A 60 -14.42 -19.78 -37.53
C LYS A 60 -14.48 -19.43 -39.03
N LYS A 61 -14.79 -18.18 -39.38
CA LYS A 61 -14.69 -17.66 -40.76
C LYS A 61 -14.19 -16.23 -40.68
N GLU A 62 -13.11 -15.95 -41.41
CA GLU A 62 -12.39 -14.66 -41.56
C GLU A 62 -11.23 -14.45 -40.57
N GLY A 63 -10.01 -14.60 -41.09
CA GLY A 63 -8.77 -14.32 -40.36
C GLY A 63 -7.49 -15.01 -40.83
N THR A 64 -7.40 -15.54 -42.05
CA THR A 64 -6.16 -16.20 -42.55
C THR A 64 -6.00 -16.07 -44.07
N PRO A 65 -5.76 -14.86 -44.62
CA PRO A 65 -4.81 -14.78 -45.73
C PRO A 65 -3.87 -13.56 -45.75
N LEU A 66 -4.01 -12.57 -44.84
CA LEU A 66 -3.21 -11.33 -44.94
C LEU A 66 -1.82 -11.42 -44.26
N CYS A 67 -1.63 -12.32 -43.29
CA CYS A 67 -0.37 -12.43 -42.54
C CYS A 67 0.70 -13.25 -43.28
N LEU A 68 0.31 -14.19 -44.15
CA LEU A 68 1.25 -15.01 -44.94
C LEU A 68 1.86 -14.25 -46.13
N ALA A 69 1.14 -13.28 -46.68
CA ALA A 69 1.63 -12.43 -47.78
C ALA A 69 2.74 -11.47 -47.31
N ALA A 70 2.62 -10.88 -46.11
CA ALA A 70 3.60 -9.95 -45.57
C ALA A 70 4.93 -10.63 -45.20
N THR A 71 4.87 -11.84 -44.64
CA THR A 71 6.08 -12.64 -44.33
C THR A 71 6.77 -13.12 -45.61
N GLY A 72 5.99 -13.45 -46.65
CA GLY A 72 6.53 -13.80 -47.98
C GLY A 72 7.31 -12.65 -48.63
N VAL A 73 6.77 -11.43 -48.59
CA VAL A 73 7.43 -10.24 -49.16
C VAL A 73 8.73 -9.89 -48.42
N PHE A 74 8.75 -10.01 -47.09
CA PHE A 74 9.95 -9.73 -46.29
C PHE A 74 11.07 -10.77 -46.53
N CYS A 75 10.72 -12.05 -46.66
CA CYS A 75 11.69 -13.10 -46.99
C CYS A 75 12.24 -12.94 -48.41
N VAL A 76 11.41 -12.55 -49.38
CA VAL A 76 11.85 -12.26 -50.76
C VAL A 76 12.76 -11.03 -50.79
N TYR A 77 12.46 -10.00 -49.99
CA TYR A 77 13.31 -8.81 -49.86
C TYR A 77 14.69 -9.15 -49.27
N LEU A 78 14.75 -9.91 -48.18
CA LEU A 78 16.03 -10.35 -47.60
C LEU A 78 16.82 -11.25 -48.54
N PHE A 79 16.15 -12.11 -49.29
CA PHE A 79 16.80 -12.97 -50.29
C PHE A 79 17.34 -12.14 -51.46
N LEU A 80 16.59 -11.15 -51.96
CA LEU A 80 17.06 -10.20 -52.98
C LEU A 80 18.25 -9.37 -52.48
N CYS A 81 18.22 -8.90 -51.23
CA CYS A 81 19.35 -8.21 -50.62
C CYS A 81 20.58 -9.12 -50.51
N ALA A 82 20.42 -10.39 -50.15
CA ALA A 82 21.52 -11.34 -50.05
C ALA A 82 22.09 -11.72 -51.43
N VAL A 83 21.25 -11.86 -52.45
CA VAL A 83 21.65 -12.13 -53.84
C VAL A 83 22.36 -10.92 -54.43
N LEU A 84 21.82 -9.70 -54.25
CA LEU A 84 22.47 -8.45 -54.66
C LEU A 84 23.81 -8.25 -53.95
N PHE A 85 23.89 -8.58 -52.66
CA PHE A 85 25.16 -8.54 -51.93
C PHE A 85 26.15 -9.57 -52.47
N LYS A 86 25.69 -10.75 -52.90
CA LYS A 86 26.52 -11.80 -53.53
C LYS A 86 26.93 -11.52 -54.98
N SER A 87 26.22 -10.67 -55.71
CA SER A 87 26.55 -10.29 -57.10
C SER A 87 27.38 -9.02 -57.21
N MET A 88 27.66 -8.31 -56.11
CA MET A 88 28.61 -7.19 -56.13
C MET A 88 30.07 -7.66 -56.27
N PRO A 89 30.89 -6.98 -57.09
CA PRO A 89 32.33 -7.23 -57.18
C PRO A 89 33.01 -7.15 -55.80
N GLU A 90 33.99 -8.01 -55.57
CA GLU A 90 34.61 -8.23 -54.25
C GLU A 90 35.24 -6.94 -53.66
N GLU A 91 35.74 -6.05 -54.50
CA GLU A 91 36.25 -4.73 -54.11
C GLU A 91 35.18 -3.83 -53.47
N GLN A 92 33.95 -3.81 -54.00
CA GLN A 92 32.88 -2.96 -53.44
C GLN A 92 32.33 -3.49 -52.12
N ARG A 93 32.36 -4.82 -51.94
CA ARG A 93 31.96 -5.49 -50.69
C ARG A 93 32.93 -5.19 -49.53
N GLN A 94 34.23 -5.18 -49.82
CA GLN A 94 35.30 -4.81 -48.90
C GLN A 94 35.20 -3.33 -48.47
N VAL A 95 34.90 -2.43 -49.40
CA VAL A 95 34.76 -0.98 -49.12
C VAL A 95 33.55 -0.68 -48.22
N GLY A 96 32.42 -1.36 -48.42
CA GLY A 96 31.24 -1.21 -47.57
C GLY A 96 31.47 -1.68 -46.12
N ILE A 97 32.12 -2.84 -45.94
CA ILE A 97 32.45 -3.39 -44.62
C ILE A 97 33.52 -2.53 -43.93
N SER A 98 34.49 -2.02 -44.69
CA SER A 98 35.52 -1.10 -44.20
C SER A 98 34.90 0.19 -43.65
N LYS A 99 33.98 0.83 -44.37
CA LYS A 99 33.29 2.05 -43.91
C LYS A 99 32.50 1.85 -42.61
N VAL A 100 31.81 0.72 -42.47
CA VAL A 100 31.07 0.41 -41.23
C VAL A 100 32.02 0.16 -40.06
N ARG A 101 33.12 -0.57 -40.27
CA ARG A 101 34.16 -0.76 -39.24
C ARG A 101 34.80 0.55 -38.83
N ASP A 102 35.02 1.46 -39.78
CA ASP A 102 35.65 2.76 -39.54
C ASP A 102 34.77 3.68 -38.67
N VAL A 103 33.45 3.65 -38.88
CA VAL A 103 32.47 4.37 -38.02
C VAL A 103 32.43 3.80 -36.61
N VAL A 104 32.46 2.47 -36.46
CA VAL A 104 32.49 1.81 -35.15
C VAL A 104 33.79 2.11 -34.40
N GLN A 105 34.94 2.11 -35.09
CA GLN A 105 36.23 2.46 -34.48
C GLN A 105 36.28 3.93 -34.04
N LYS A 106 35.85 4.88 -34.89
CA LYS A 106 35.78 6.31 -34.52
C LYS A 106 34.87 6.56 -33.32
N THR A 107 33.79 5.79 -33.19
CA THR A 107 32.87 5.87 -32.04
C THR A 107 33.52 5.33 -30.76
N LYS A 108 34.21 4.19 -30.83
CA LYS A 108 34.98 3.63 -29.70
C LYS A 108 36.10 4.56 -29.22
N GLU A 109 36.81 5.19 -30.15
CA GLU A 109 37.87 6.16 -29.84
C GLU A 109 37.35 7.40 -29.10
N ARG A 110 36.16 7.91 -29.50
CA ARG A 110 35.47 9.03 -28.84
C ARG A 110 35.06 8.68 -27.41
N VAL A 111 34.55 7.47 -27.19
CA VAL A 111 34.18 6.98 -25.86
C VAL A 111 35.42 6.84 -24.97
N ARG A 112 36.52 6.30 -25.52
CA ARG A 112 37.81 6.17 -24.79
C ARG A 112 38.37 7.53 -24.37
N LYS A 113 38.45 8.50 -25.28
CA LYS A 113 38.93 9.87 -24.97
C LYS A 113 38.05 10.61 -23.96
N THR A 114 36.74 10.33 -23.96
CA THR A 114 35.81 10.89 -22.97
C THR A 114 36.04 10.26 -21.59
N LYS A 115 36.25 8.94 -21.53
CA LYS A 115 36.65 8.25 -20.30
C LYS A 115 37.98 8.80 -19.77
N GLU A 116 39.01 8.93 -20.59
CA GLU A 116 40.33 9.45 -20.18
C GLU A 116 40.28 10.90 -19.66
N LYS A 117 39.42 11.77 -20.23
CA LYS A 117 39.17 13.13 -19.71
C LYS A 117 38.46 13.15 -18.36
N VAL A 118 37.62 12.14 -18.09
CA VAL A 118 36.93 12.00 -16.79
C VAL A 118 37.89 11.41 -15.76
N THR A 119 38.72 10.44 -16.14
CA THR A 119 39.70 9.82 -15.24
C THR A 119 40.86 10.78 -14.89
N SER A 120 41.36 11.61 -15.84
CA SER A 120 42.43 12.57 -15.56
C SER A 120 41.99 13.78 -14.71
N LYS A 121 40.67 14.06 -14.67
CA LYS A 121 40.08 15.06 -13.77
C LYS A 121 39.84 14.51 -12.35
N PHE A 122 39.91 13.19 -12.18
CA PHE A 122 39.75 12.48 -10.91
C PHE A 122 41.06 11.90 -10.35
N SER A 123 42.12 11.76 -11.16
CA SER A 123 43.39 11.16 -10.74
C SER A 123 44.47 12.14 -10.26
N SER A 124 44.19 13.45 -10.20
CA SER A 124 45.07 14.41 -9.50
C SER A 124 44.71 14.60 -8.02
N PHE A 125 43.71 13.87 -7.52
CA PHE A 125 43.31 13.82 -6.11
C PHE A 125 43.23 12.35 -5.67
N ARG A 126 44.35 11.84 -5.15
CA ARG A 126 44.52 10.67 -4.25
C ARG A 126 45.76 9.89 -4.64
N HIS A 127 46.90 10.30 -4.10
CA HIS A 127 47.97 9.41 -3.65
C HIS A 127 48.58 10.11 -2.45
N TYR A 128 48.37 9.59 -1.24
CA TYR A 128 49.44 9.38 -0.26
C TYR A 128 48.91 8.57 0.92
N ASP A 129 49.70 7.55 1.24
CA ASP A 129 49.53 6.56 2.30
C ASP A 129 49.49 7.19 3.70
N VAL A 130 48.74 6.56 4.60
CA VAL A 130 48.78 6.85 6.04
C VAL A 130 49.75 5.86 6.69
N ALA A 131 50.88 6.38 7.14
CA ALA A 131 51.66 5.83 8.24
C ALA A 131 52.13 6.99 9.12
N ASP A 132 51.67 6.95 10.37
CA ASP A 132 52.20 7.49 11.62
C ASP A 132 52.82 8.90 11.75
N GLU A 133 52.35 9.55 12.84
CA GLU A 133 53.02 10.52 13.72
C GLU A 133 52.98 12.05 13.46
N VAL A 134 52.35 12.73 14.44
CA VAL A 134 52.79 13.95 15.17
C VAL A 134 52.58 15.37 14.56
N HIS A 135 51.72 16.12 15.27
CA HIS A 135 51.62 17.57 15.57
C HIS A 135 51.69 18.70 14.51
N SER A 136 50.75 19.64 14.73
CA SER A 136 50.78 21.12 14.65
C SER A 136 50.08 21.82 13.46
N ASP A 137 49.04 22.59 13.80
CA ASP A 137 48.64 23.96 13.37
C ASP A 137 49.07 24.47 11.97
N GLU A 138 48.32 25.28 11.21
CA GLU A 138 47.14 26.11 11.44
C GLU A 138 46.64 26.60 10.06
N SER A 139 45.32 26.71 9.92
CA SER A 139 44.61 27.74 9.13
C SER A 139 44.60 27.77 7.58
N ALA A 140 43.36 27.91 7.11
CA ALA A 140 42.92 28.67 5.92
C ALA A 140 42.68 27.92 4.59
N SER A 141 41.56 27.18 4.55
CA SER A 141 40.65 27.17 3.39
C SER A 141 39.24 26.86 3.85
N ALA A 142 38.56 27.89 4.37
CA ALA A 142 37.14 27.86 4.68
C ALA A 142 36.34 28.23 3.43
N ALA A 143 35.76 27.24 2.76
CA ALA A 143 34.49 27.31 2.00
C ALA A 143 34.23 26.03 1.18
N ALA A 144 34.09 24.87 1.82
CA ALA A 144 33.40 23.70 1.25
C ALA A 144 33.06 22.69 2.36
N ALA A 145 31.78 22.32 2.44
CA ALA A 145 31.20 21.28 3.30
C ALA A 145 31.40 21.44 4.82
N ALA A 146 30.52 22.22 5.46
CA ALA A 146 30.23 22.03 6.87
C ALA A 146 29.53 20.66 7.04
N GLU A 147 30.27 19.63 7.42
CA GLU A 147 29.67 18.41 7.99
C GLU A 147 29.05 18.79 9.34
N VAL A 148 27.74 18.99 9.33
CA VAL A 148 26.94 19.14 10.53
C VAL A 148 26.98 17.79 11.26
N LYS A 149 27.70 17.71 12.39
CA LYS A 149 27.58 16.59 13.34
C LYS A 149 26.18 16.63 13.97
N ILE A 150 25.19 16.08 13.27
CA ILE A 150 23.88 15.77 13.84
C ILE A 150 24.08 14.53 14.71
N SER A 151 23.84 14.67 16.01
CA SER A 151 23.80 13.53 16.95
C SER A 151 22.59 12.66 16.60
N LEU A 152 22.78 11.69 15.72
CA LEU A 152 21.75 10.73 15.35
C LEU A 152 21.62 9.67 16.44
N LEU A 153 20.39 9.40 16.88
CA LEU A 153 20.12 8.21 17.67
C LEU A 153 20.47 6.97 16.83
N PRO A 154 21.25 6.00 17.37
CA PRO A 154 21.66 4.83 16.62
C PRO A 154 20.44 4.12 16.00
N GLY A 155 20.51 3.75 14.72
CA GLY A 155 19.42 3.05 14.02
C GLY A 155 18.29 3.94 13.50
N ILE A 156 18.34 5.26 13.71
CA ILE A 156 17.39 6.20 13.09
C ILE A 156 18.11 6.99 11.98
N PRO A 157 17.75 6.78 10.71
CA PRO A 157 18.31 7.53 9.59
C PRO A 157 17.97 9.02 9.65
N LEU A 158 18.72 9.87 8.92
CA LEU A 158 18.37 11.28 8.77
C LEU A 158 17.11 11.44 7.92
N GLY A 159 16.14 12.19 8.43
CA GLY A 159 15.00 12.64 7.65
C GLY A 159 15.43 13.68 6.60
N LYS A 160 14.81 13.65 5.42
CA LYS A 160 15.09 14.60 4.33
C LYS A 160 13.84 15.41 3.99
N TRP A 161 14.01 16.72 3.79
CA TRP A 161 12.97 17.59 3.26
C TRP A 161 13.58 18.84 2.60
N PRO A 162 13.02 19.38 1.51
CA PRO A 162 12.15 18.66 0.58
C PRO A 162 12.91 17.49 -0.05
N VAL A 163 12.18 16.49 -0.55
CA VAL A 163 12.78 15.31 -1.18
C VAL A 163 11.91 14.88 -2.36
N SER A 164 12.54 14.26 -3.37
CA SER A 164 11.90 13.57 -4.49
C SER A 164 12.77 12.37 -4.88
N ILE A 165 12.15 11.22 -5.16
CA ILE A 165 12.87 10.02 -5.61
C ILE A 165 13.60 10.23 -6.93
N ARG A 166 13.16 11.20 -7.73
CA ARG A 166 13.83 11.58 -8.99
C ARG A 166 15.25 12.10 -8.74
N ASN A 167 15.51 12.59 -7.53
CA ASN A 167 16.81 13.11 -7.12
C ASN A 167 17.65 12.07 -6.35
N GLU A 168 17.19 10.81 -6.30
CA GLU A 168 17.80 9.73 -5.54
C GLU A 168 18.16 8.51 -6.40
N GLU A 169 18.63 8.71 -7.63
CA GLU A 169 18.97 7.63 -8.59
C GLU A 169 19.89 6.54 -7.98
N PHE A 170 20.80 6.92 -7.08
CA PHE A 170 21.72 5.98 -6.42
C PHE A 170 21.16 5.33 -5.15
N ASN A 171 19.90 5.59 -4.78
CA ASN A 171 19.24 5.06 -3.59
C ASN A 171 18.16 4.01 -3.91
N PHE A 172 18.48 3.15 -4.87
CA PHE A 172 17.65 2.03 -5.31
C PHE A 172 18.35 0.70 -5.04
N GLU A 173 17.59 -0.38 -5.00
CA GLU A 173 18.07 -1.75 -4.87
C GLU A 173 17.31 -2.70 -5.78
N GLU A 174 17.92 -3.84 -6.08
CA GLU A 174 17.26 -4.92 -6.80
C GLU A 174 16.56 -5.84 -5.81
N ILE A 175 15.27 -6.11 -6.03
CA ILE A 175 14.52 -7.11 -5.29
C ILE A 175 13.94 -8.15 -6.23
N GLU A 176 13.79 -9.38 -5.75
CA GLU A 176 13.01 -10.41 -6.45
C GLU A 176 11.53 -10.04 -6.40
N HIS A 177 10.86 -10.14 -7.55
CA HIS A 177 9.42 -9.93 -7.63
C HIS A 177 8.67 -11.05 -6.87
N PRO A 178 7.85 -10.75 -5.85
CA PRO A 178 7.31 -11.79 -4.96
C PRO A 178 6.29 -12.72 -5.62
N GLY A 179 5.72 -12.33 -6.77
CA GLY A 179 4.92 -13.23 -7.62
C GLY A 179 5.71 -14.27 -8.42
N HIS A 180 7.01 -14.04 -8.68
CA HIS A 180 7.85 -14.90 -9.53
C HIS A 180 8.78 -15.73 -8.63
N LEU A 181 8.26 -16.86 -8.11
CA LEU A 181 8.93 -17.68 -7.10
C LEU A 181 10.25 -18.32 -7.53
N ASP A 182 10.56 -18.32 -8.83
CA ASP A 182 11.81 -18.81 -9.40
C ASP A 182 12.90 -17.74 -9.46
N GLY A 183 12.63 -16.51 -8.99
CA GLY A 183 13.57 -15.39 -9.03
C GLY A 183 13.83 -14.87 -10.45
N SER A 184 13.00 -15.26 -11.43
CA SER A 184 13.22 -14.89 -12.84
C SER A 184 13.01 -13.41 -13.14
N VAL A 185 12.31 -12.69 -12.26
CA VAL A 185 11.98 -11.27 -12.43
C VAL A 185 12.55 -10.48 -11.25
N MET A 186 13.51 -9.60 -11.58
CA MET A 186 14.07 -8.62 -10.66
C MET A 186 13.40 -7.27 -10.88
N MET A 187 13.27 -6.49 -9.81
CA MET A 187 12.73 -5.14 -9.83
C MET A 187 13.73 -4.16 -9.20
N HIS A 188 13.98 -3.08 -9.92
CA HIS A 188 14.75 -1.94 -9.42
C HIS A 188 13.81 -1.01 -8.62
N VAL A 189 13.92 -1.01 -7.29
CA VAL A 189 13.01 -0.31 -6.40
C VAL A 189 13.76 0.64 -5.46
N PRO A 190 13.12 1.72 -4.97
CA PRO A 190 13.75 2.58 -3.97
C PRO A 190 14.10 1.78 -2.70
N LYS A 191 15.21 2.11 -2.06
CA LYS A 191 15.53 1.55 -0.74
C LYS A 191 14.55 2.07 0.31
N PHE A 192 14.35 1.27 1.35
CA PHE A 192 13.68 1.78 2.54
C PHE A 192 14.49 2.94 3.13
N TRP A 193 13.80 3.92 3.71
CA TRP A 193 14.49 4.94 4.48
C TRP A 193 15.19 4.34 5.71
N ALA A 194 14.52 3.40 6.39
CA ALA A 194 15.07 2.60 7.46
C ALA A 194 15.06 1.12 7.07
N ASP A 195 16.24 0.54 6.84
CA ASP A 195 16.38 -0.86 6.41
C ASP A 195 16.08 -1.86 7.53
N ASP A 196 16.35 -1.48 8.79
CA ASP A 196 16.09 -2.27 10.00
C ASP A 196 15.07 -1.57 10.91
N PRO A 197 13.76 -1.89 10.77
CA PRO A 197 12.72 -1.40 11.67
C PRO A 197 12.98 -1.72 13.15
N VAL A 198 13.61 -2.86 13.44
CA VAL A 198 13.92 -3.29 14.82
C VAL A 198 14.95 -2.40 15.45
N ALA A 199 15.87 -1.85 14.66
CA ALA A 199 16.78 -0.82 15.17
C ALA A 199 15.99 0.36 15.73
N ILE A 200 14.87 0.76 15.11
CA ILE A 200 14.01 1.85 15.60
C ILE A 200 13.24 1.45 16.87
N HIS A 201 12.43 0.39 16.83
CA HIS A 201 11.55 0.07 17.98
C HIS A 201 12.23 -0.77 19.08
N GLN A 202 13.44 -1.28 18.84
CA GLN A 202 14.27 -2.05 19.78
C GLN A 202 13.59 -3.28 20.39
N ASN A 203 12.60 -3.83 19.68
CA ASN A 203 11.73 -4.91 20.15
C ASN A 203 11.13 -4.70 21.55
N LYS A 204 10.79 -3.47 21.90
CA LYS A 204 10.17 -3.09 23.17
C LYS A 204 9.30 -1.85 22.99
N GLN A 205 8.63 -1.41 24.04
CA GLN A 205 7.95 -0.11 24.03
C GLN A 205 8.98 1.00 23.76
N MET A 206 8.79 1.76 22.68
CA MET A 206 9.67 2.89 22.35
C MET A 206 9.61 3.97 23.43
N THR A 207 10.75 4.58 23.74
CA THR A 207 10.79 5.82 24.51
C THR A 207 10.30 6.97 23.64
N ARG A 208 9.65 7.97 24.25
CA ARG A 208 9.18 9.16 23.54
C ARG A 208 10.27 9.88 22.76
N GLU A 209 11.44 10.11 23.36
CA GLU A 209 12.59 10.75 22.69
C GLU A 209 12.94 10.08 21.35
N ARG A 210 12.94 8.75 21.36
CA ARG A 210 13.29 7.94 20.18
C ARG A 210 12.23 7.98 19.09
N ALA A 211 10.95 7.83 19.45
CA ALA A 211 9.85 7.93 18.50
C ALA A 211 9.77 9.33 17.89
N MET A 212 9.89 10.36 18.75
CA MET A 212 9.79 11.76 18.35
C MET A 212 11.05 12.33 17.74
N ALA A 213 12.16 11.58 17.68
CA ALA A 213 13.30 11.94 16.84
C ALA A 213 12.95 11.85 15.35
N ILE A 214 11.98 11.00 14.97
CA ILE A 214 11.49 10.87 13.60
C ILE A 214 10.49 11.98 13.33
N GLY A 215 10.80 12.82 12.33
CA GLY A 215 9.87 13.80 11.81
C GLY A 215 10.57 15.05 11.28
N THR A 216 10.37 15.32 10.00
CA THR A 216 10.90 16.52 9.33
C THR A 216 9.95 17.71 9.42
N CYS A 217 10.53 18.91 9.38
CA CYS A 217 9.81 20.16 9.14
C CYS A 217 10.01 20.64 7.70
N ILE A 218 9.17 21.59 7.28
CA ILE A 218 9.41 22.37 6.05
C ILE A 218 10.55 23.39 6.19
N VAL A 219 10.90 23.77 7.41
CA VAL A 219 12.00 24.71 7.72
C VAL A 219 13.08 24.00 8.53
N ALA A 220 14.33 24.08 8.05
CA ALA A 220 15.49 23.56 8.74
C ALA A 220 15.79 24.33 10.04
N ASP A 221 16.49 23.69 10.98
CA ASP A 221 17.07 24.36 12.14
C ASP A 221 18.31 25.19 11.77
N ASP A 222 18.89 25.88 12.76
CA ASP A 222 20.10 26.70 12.59
C ASP A 222 21.33 25.92 12.08
N LYS A 223 21.26 24.58 12.11
CA LYS A 223 22.29 23.67 11.62
C LYS A 223 21.93 23.07 10.26
N GLY A 224 20.85 23.50 9.62
CA GLY A 224 20.42 22.98 8.32
C GLY A 224 19.71 21.63 8.38
N SER A 225 19.39 21.10 9.57
CA SER A 225 18.63 19.86 9.72
C SER A 225 17.13 20.11 9.64
N PHE A 226 16.45 19.38 8.76
CA PHE A 226 14.98 19.37 8.74
C PHE A 226 14.38 18.41 9.78
N MET A 227 15.16 17.45 10.27
CA MET A 227 14.74 16.46 11.26
C MET A 227 14.76 17.08 12.66
N ARG A 228 13.66 17.76 13.00
CA ARG A 228 13.51 18.51 14.26
C ARG A 228 12.58 17.80 15.25
N GLY A 229 11.90 16.74 14.83
CA GLY A 229 11.07 15.96 15.74
C GLY A 229 10.02 16.83 16.43
N ASP A 230 9.71 16.53 17.69
CA ASP A 230 8.72 17.28 18.49
C ASP A 230 8.97 18.79 18.63
N LYS A 231 10.19 19.27 18.36
CA LYS A 231 10.53 20.71 18.29
C LYS A 231 10.02 21.39 17.01
N CYS A 232 9.40 20.63 16.10
CA CYS A 232 8.77 21.14 14.89
C CYS A 232 7.41 21.80 15.21
N PRO A 233 7.22 23.10 14.91
CA PRO A 233 5.91 23.74 14.96
C PRO A 233 4.88 22.98 14.12
N GLU A 234 3.63 22.89 14.59
CA GLU A 234 2.60 22.05 13.96
C GLU A 234 2.31 22.41 12.50
N ASP A 235 2.33 23.69 12.17
CA ASP A 235 2.16 24.23 10.82
C ASP A 235 3.34 23.90 9.88
N GLN A 236 4.50 23.53 10.44
CA GLN A 236 5.70 23.17 9.69
C GLN A 236 5.90 21.65 9.56
N ARG A 237 5.15 20.83 10.31
CA ARG A 237 5.30 19.36 10.29
C ARG A 237 4.87 18.80 8.94
N THR A 238 5.76 18.03 8.32
CA THR A 238 5.56 17.45 6.99
C THR A 238 4.59 16.27 7.02
N ILE A 239 3.93 16.00 5.89
CA ILE A 239 2.98 14.90 5.71
C ILE A 239 3.38 14.10 4.48
N PHE A 240 3.68 12.82 4.68
CA PHE A 240 3.84 11.84 3.60
C PHE A 240 2.49 11.16 3.33
N VAL A 241 2.03 11.16 2.08
CA VAL A 241 0.80 10.48 1.66
C VAL A 241 1.14 9.36 0.68
N ALA A 242 0.93 8.11 1.08
CA ALA A 242 1.14 6.94 0.24
C ALA A 242 -0.17 6.48 -0.42
N ILE A 243 -0.14 6.30 -1.75
CA ILE A 243 -1.26 5.83 -2.55
C ILE A 243 -0.81 4.62 -3.38
N ALA A 244 -1.54 3.51 -3.26
CA ALA A 244 -1.43 2.38 -4.18
C ALA A 244 -2.53 2.49 -5.24
N SER A 245 -2.15 2.67 -6.49
CA SER A 245 -3.06 2.76 -7.64
C SER A 245 -2.90 1.53 -8.53
N TYR A 246 -4.02 0.92 -8.91
CA TYR A 246 -4.06 -0.10 -9.93
C TYR A 246 -5.05 0.30 -11.01
N ARG A 247 -4.53 0.81 -12.13
CA ARG A 247 -5.31 1.19 -13.31
C ARG A 247 -6.51 2.08 -12.98
N ASP A 248 -6.38 2.96 -11.98
CA ASP A 248 -7.48 3.78 -11.46
C ASP A 248 -7.47 5.18 -12.06
N PHE A 249 -8.47 5.48 -12.89
CA PHE A 249 -8.60 6.76 -13.57
C PHE A 249 -8.81 7.96 -12.61
N GLN A 250 -9.27 7.72 -11.38
CA GLN A 250 -9.53 8.77 -10.39
C GLN A 250 -8.31 9.11 -9.53
N CYS A 251 -7.19 8.42 -9.73
CA CYS A 251 -6.00 8.65 -8.93
C CYS A 251 -5.50 10.09 -9.01
N ARG A 252 -5.45 10.68 -10.21
CA ARG A 252 -5.10 12.09 -10.39
C ARG A 252 -6.06 13.06 -9.72
N ASP A 253 -7.36 12.73 -9.64
CA ASP A 253 -8.37 13.54 -8.94
C ASP A 253 -8.12 13.50 -7.42
N THR A 254 -7.74 12.33 -6.91
CA THR A 254 -7.34 12.16 -5.50
C THR A 254 -6.12 13.02 -5.19
N VAL A 255 -5.07 12.93 -5.99
CA VAL A 255 -3.85 13.75 -5.84
C VAL A 255 -4.15 15.24 -5.95
N ASP A 256 -4.97 15.67 -6.92
CA ASP A 256 -5.39 17.07 -7.00
C ASP A 256 -6.10 17.51 -5.72
N SER A 257 -7.07 16.73 -5.23
CA SER A 257 -7.83 17.09 -4.02
C SER A 257 -6.98 17.18 -2.76
N ILE A 258 -5.92 16.38 -2.65
CA ILE A 258 -4.95 16.45 -1.53
C ILE A 258 -4.32 17.84 -1.48
N PHE A 259 -3.87 18.37 -2.61
CA PHE A 259 -3.19 19.66 -2.66
C PHE A 259 -4.16 20.84 -2.73
N SER A 260 -5.21 20.78 -3.55
CA SER A 260 -6.14 21.88 -3.75
C SER A 260 -6.97 22.19 -2.50
N ARG A 261 -7.08 21.24 -1.57
CA ARG A 261 -7.89 21.37 -0.35
C ARG A 261 -7.08 21.38 0.94
N ALA A 262 -5.76 21.24 0.89
CA ALA A 262 -4.91 21.47 2.06
C ALA A 262 -4.80 22.97 2.37
N SER A 263 -4.73 23.33 3.66
CA SER A 263 -4.40 24.69 4.10
C SER A 263 -2.91 25.00 3.89
N TYR A 264 -2.03 24.00 4.09
CA TYR A 264 -0.58 24.12 3.94
C TYR A 264 -0.06 23.06 2.94
N PRO A 265 -0.40 23.17 1.65
CA PRO A 265 0.01 22.18 0.64
C PRO A 265 1.54 22.01 0.52
N GLU A 266 2.33 23.02 0.88
CA GLU A 266 3.80 23.00 0.86
C GLU A 266 4.43 22.02 1.86
N ARG A 267 3.68 21.49 2.84
CA ARG A 267 4.17 20.46 3.77
C ARG A 267 3.77 19.04 3.37
N VAL A 268 3.02 18.89 2.27
CA VAL A 268 2.45 17.60 1.84
C VAL A 268 3.28 17.02 0.71
N ARG A 269 3.71 15.77 0.84
CA ARG A 269 4.37 15.03 -0.22
C ARG A 269 3.56 13.78 -0.54
N VAL A 270 3.24 13.58 -1.81
CA VAL A 270 2.42 12.46 -2.27
C VAL A 270 3.31 11.48 -3.01
N ALA A 271 3.24 10.22 -2.59
CA ALA A 271 3.97 9.11 -3.17
C ALA A 271 2.97 8.08 -3.69
N VAL A 272 3.02 7.85 -5.00
CA VAL A 272 2.11 6.95 -5.70
C VAL A 272 2.88 5.76 -6.24
N VAL A 273 2.38 4.56 -5.98
CA VAL A 273 2.76 3.37 -6.75
C VAL A 273 1.67 3.15 -7.78
N ASP A 274 2.01 3.43 -9.04
CA ASP A 274 1.04 3.47 -10.14
C ASP A 274 1.23 2.27 -11.07
N GLN A 275 0.32 1.31 -10.96
CA GLN A 275 0.32 0.08 -11.75
C GLN A 275 -0.59 0.28 -12.96
N ILE A 276 0.00 0.55 -14.13
CA ILE A 276 -0.72 0.97 -15.34
C ILE A 276 -0.47 0.05 -16.53
N ALA A 277 -1.38 0.03 -17.51
CA ALA A 277 -1.20 -0.66 -18.78
C ALA A 277 -1.84 0.08 -19.95
N GLY A 278 -1.21 0.01 -21.12
CA GLY A 278 -1.76 0.59 -22.36
C GLY A 278 -2.01 2.09 -22.26
N ASP A 279 -3.26 2.51 -22.45
CA ASP A 279 -3.69 3.92 -22.47
C ASP A 279 -4.15 4.45 -21.11
N ASP A 280 -3.91 3.70 -20.01
CA ASP A 280 -4.23 4.16 -18.66
C ASP A 280 -3.51 5.49 -18.36
N VAL A 281 -4.19 6.36 -17.60
CA VAL A 281 -3.68 7.69 -17.25
C VAL A 281 -2.91 7.62 -15.93
N SER A 282 -1.65 8.06 -15.94
CA SER A 282 -0.84 8.20 -14.73
C SER A 282 -1.46 9.15 -13.71
N CYS A 283 -1.30 8.85 -12.43
CA CYS A 283 -1.78 9.65 -11.30
C CYS A 283 -1.20 11.07 -11.24
N ASP A 284 0.00 11.31 -11.75
CA ASP A 284 0.64 12.64 -11.79
C ASP A 284 0.31 13.43 -13.07
N ARG A 285 -0.46 12.84 -14.00
CA ARG A 285 -0.79 13.50 -15.27
C ARG A 285 -1.79 14.64 -15.04
N PRO A 286 -1.42 15.89 -15.37
CA PRO A 286 -2.31 17.05 -15.26
C PRO A 286 -3.64 16.85 -16.02
N HIS A 287 -4.72 17.47 -15.54
CA HIS A 287 -6.03 17.43 -16.20
C HIS A 287 -6.01 18.18 -17.53
N GLU A 288 -5.27 19.28 -17.56
CA GLU A 288 -4.98 20.10 -18.72
C GLU A 288 -3.46 20.29 -18.85
N PRO A 289 -2.91 20.57 -20.03
CA PRO A 289 -1.48 20.90 -20.16
C PRO A 289 -1.07 22.02 -19.20
N CYS A 290 0.10 21.88 -18.57
CA CYS A 290 0.60 22.90 -17.64
C CYS A 290 0.85 24.24 -18.32
N GLU A 291 1.06 24.26 -19.64
CA GLU A 291 1.17 25.47 -20.45
C GLU A 291 -0.14 26.26 -20.50
N THR A 292 -1.28 25.55 -20.48
CA THR A 292 -2.62 26.16 -20.52
C THR A 292 -3.07 26.58 -19.12
N ASN A 293 -2.84 25.72 -18.12
CA ASN A 293 -3.20 26.00 -16.73
C ASN A 293 -2.05 25.63 -15.78
N PRO A 294 -1.05 26.50 -15.61
CA PRO A 294 0.11 26.23 -14.75
C PRO A 294 -0.23 26.23 -13.26
N LYS A 295 -1.38 26.79 -12.87
CA LYS A 295 -1.78 26.94 -11.46
C LYS A 295 -2.51 25.73 -10.90
N GLN A 296 -2.91 24.76 -11.73
CA GLN A 296 -3.52 23.51 -11.26
C GLN A 296 -2.56 22.74 -10.35
N SER A 297 -3.09 21.96 -9.42
CA SER A 297 -2.31 21.37 -8.32
C SER A 297 -1.20 20.45 -8.82
N LEU A 298 -1.51 19.59 -9.80
CA LEU A 298 -0.55 18.63 -10.39
C LEU A 298 0.62 19.31 -11.10
N CYS A 299 0.46 20.56 -11.55
CA CYS A 299 1.56 21.35 -12.13
C CYS A 299 2.31 22.11 -11.04
N ARG A 300 1.59 22.78 -10.13
CA ARG A 300 2.17 23.62 -9.08
C ARG A 300 3.00 22.82 -8.08
N TRP A 301 2.57 21.62 -7.75
CA TRP A 301 3.18 20.76 -6.72
C TRP A 301 3.87 19.54 -7.31
N LYS A 302 4.25 19.58 -8.59
CA LYS A 302 4.89 18.47 -9.31
C LYS A 302 6.12 17.91 -8.56
N ASP A 303 6.91 18.77 -7.94
CA ASP A 303 8.12 18.35 -7.21
C ASP A 303 7.82 17.63 -5.88
N GLN A 304 6.59 17.76 -5.37
CA GLN A 304 6.09 17.07 -4.18
C GLN A 304 5.30 15.79 -4.53
N ILE A 305 5.15 15.46 -5.82
CA ILE A 305 4.49 14.24 -6.30
C ILE A 305 5.56 13.29 -6.84
N ASP A 306 5.70 12.13 -6.21
CA ASP A 306 6.55 11.05 -6.68
C ASP A 306 5.70 9.88 -7.16
N VAL A 307 5.92 9.43 -8.40
CA VAL A 307 5.26 8.26 -8.96
C VAL A 307 6.31 7.18 -9.23
N PHE A 308 6.19 6.07 -8.53
CA PHE A 308 6.82 4.81 -8.90
C PHE A 308 5.86 4.07 -9.84
N GLN A 309 6.11 4.19 -11.14
CA GLN A 309 5.28 3.55 -12.16
C GLN A 309 5.76 2.12 -12.42
N MET A 310 4.83 1.17 -12.50
CA MET A 310 5.11 -0.22 -12.87
C MET A 310 4.05 -0.77 -13.83
N ASP A 311 4.43 -1.77 -14.62
CA ASP A 311 3.48 -2.48 -15.49
C ASP A 311 2.43 -3.20 -14.64
N ALA A 312 1.15 -3.02 -14.97
CA ALA A 312 0.05 -3.69 -14.29
C ALA A 312 0.19 -5.22 -14.29
N ALA A 313 0.85 -5.83 -15.29
CA ALA A 313 1.12 -7.26 -15.32
C ALA A 313 1.98 -7.75 -14.16
N LEU A 314 2.81 -6.88 -13.57
CA LEU A 314 3.63 -7.15 -12.38
C LEU A 314 2.86 -6.91 -11.07
N ALA A 315 1.58 -6.53 -11.12
CA ALA A 315 0.79 -6.32 -9.92
C ALA A 315 0.46 -7.65 -9.24
N VAL A 316 0.83 -7.76 -7.96
CA VAL A 316 0.47 -8.89 -7.08
C VAL A 316 -0.28 -8.40 -5.84
N GLY A 317 -1.18 -7.44 -6.03
CA GLY A 317 -2.10 -6.97 -4.99
C GLY A 317 -1.62 -5.75 -4.19
N PRO A 318 -2.52 -5.18 -3.36
CA PRO A 318 -2.29 -3.92 -2.68
C PRO A 318 -1.15 -3.98 -1.66
N VAL A 319 -0.96 -5.11 -0.98
CA VAL A 319 0.12 -5.28 0.01
C VAL A 319 1.49 -5.01 -0.62
N PHE A 320 1.72 -5.55 -1.82
CA PHE A 320 2.97 -5.32 -2.55
C PHE A 320 3.10 -3.88 -3.03
N ALA A 321 2.03 -3.29 -3.60
CA ALA A 321 2.06 -1.89 -4.01
C ALA A 321 2.32 -0.94 -2.83
N ARG A 322 1.75 -1.23 -1.65
CA ARG A 322 1.99 -0.43 -0.43
C ARG A 322 3.36 -0.69 0.19
N HIS A 323 3.93 -1.89 0.03
CA HIS A 323 5.33 -2.16 0.34
C HIS A 323 6.26 -1.26 -0.49
N LEU A 324 6.01 -1.16 -1.80
CA LEU A 324 6.72 -0.22 -2.66
C LEU A 324 6.47 1.24 -2.25
N GLY A 325 5.25 1.57 -1.83
CA GLY A 325 4.91 2.90 -1.32
C GLY A 325 5.68 3.28 -0.05
N HIS A 326 5.84 2.37 0.91
CA HIS A 326 6.62 2.62 2.13
C HIS A 326 8.11 2.87 1.84
N ARG A 327 8.63 2.39 0.71
CA ARG A 327 10.01 2.69 0.25
C ARG A 327 10.18 4.13 -0.24
N LEU A 328 9.10 4.90 -0.37
CA LEU A 328 9.12 6.31 -0.79
C LEU A 328 9.10 7.29 0.41
N TYR A 329 8.90 6.78 1.63
CA TYR A 329 8.96 7.54 2.89
C TYR A 329 10.40 7.99 3.19
N ARG A 330 10.60 9.19 3.73
CA ARG A 330 11.93 9.82 3.95
C ARG A 330 12.04 10.55 5.30
N GLY A 331 11.27 10.11 6.29
CA GLY A 331 11.31 10.66 7.64
C GLY A 331 10.33 11.81 7.87
N GLU A 332 9.31 11.96 7.02
CA GLU A 332 8.23 12.94 7.19
C GLU A 332 7.54 12.77 8.55
N TYR A 333 7.06 13.87 9.12
CA TYR A 333 6.56 13.91 10.48
C TYR A 333 5.29 13.09 10.67
N TYR A 334 4.35 13.25 9.74
CA TYR A 334 3.14 12.43 9.67
C TYR A 334 3.18 11.54 8.44
N SER A 335 2.50 10.40 8.55
CA SER A 335 2.26 9.49 7.44
C SER A 335 0.78 9.21 7.29
N MET A 336 0.31 9.28 6.05
CA MET A 336 -1.03 8.94 5.62
C MET A 336 -0.98 7.83 4.60
N GLN A 337 -1.89 6.87 4.71
CA GLN A 337 -2.22 5.95 3.64
C GLN A 337 -3.62 6.26 3.14
N SER A 338 -3.81 6.27 1.82
CA SER A 338 -5.12 6.48 1.17
C SER A 338 -5.28 5.57 -0.04
N ASP A 339 -6.52 5.15 -0.28
CA ASP A 339 -6.92 4.60 -1.58
C ASP A 339 -6.84 5.67 -2.68
N ALA A 340 -6.76 5.21 -3.94
CA ALA A 340 -6.55 6.04 -5.13
C ALA A 340 -7.82 6.75 -5.66
N HIS A 341 -8.94 6.65 -4.97
CA HIS A 341 -10.24 7.19 -5.41
C HIS A 341 -10.97 7.79 -4.22
N VAL A 342 -10.26 8.71 -3.59
CA VAL A 342 -10.65 9.41 -2.38
C VAL A 342 -10.68 10.90 -2.70
N THR A 343 -11.63 11.62 -2.10
CA THR A 343 -11.70 13.07 -2.22
C THR A 343 -11.59 13.69 -0.84
N PHE A 344 -10.57 14.54 -0.65
CA PHE A 344 -10.30 15.20 0.63
C PHE A 344 -11.24 16.38 0.86
N THR A 345 -11.49 16.75 2.12
CA THR A 345 -12.25 17.96 2.46
C THR A 345 -11.34 19.17 2.50
N ARG A 346 -11.92 20.36 2.43
CA ARG A 346 -11.20 21.62 2.65
C ARG A 346 -10.56 21.63 4.04
N ASN A 347 -9.31 22.08 4.12
CA ASN A 347 -8.47 22.16 5.32
C ASN A 347 -8.21 20.81 6.01
N TRP A 348 -8.25 19.70 5.25
CA TRP A 348 -8.13 18.35 5.80
C TRP A 348 -6.84 18.14 6.62
N ASP A 349 -5.74 18.77 6.21
CA ASP A 349 -4.41 18.59 6.79
C ASP A 349 -4.32 19.19 8.20
N VAL A 350 -4.93 20.36 8.41
CA VAL A 350 -5.04 20.98 9.73
C VAL A 350 -6.02 20.19 10.61
N ASP A 351 -7.17 19.79 10.06
CA ASP A 351 -8.19 19.06 10.82
C ASP A 351 -7.66 17.70 11.31
N ILE A 352 -7.05 16.90 10.44
CA ILE A 352 -6.55 15.57 10.83
C ILE A 352 -5.39 15.65 11.82
N ILE A 353 -4.54 16.68 11.73
CA ILE A 353 -3.48 16.92 12.71
C ILE A 353 -4.07 17.33 14.05
N GLN A 354 -5.04 18.25 14.07
CA GLN A 354 -5.72 18.62 15.31
C GLN A 354 -6.33 17.40 16.00
N GLN A 355 -6.94 16.50 15.23
CA GLN A 355 -7.48 15.24 15.74
C GLN A 355 -6.37 14.32 16.27
N MET A 356 -5.25 14.20 15.56
CA MET A 356 -4.10 13.41 15.98
C MET A 356 -3.53 13.93 17.31
N GLU A 357 -3.24 15.23 17.43
CA GLU A 357 -2.68 15.80 18.67
C GLU A 357 -3.66 15.68 19.85
N ALA A 358 -4.97 15.74 19.59
CA ALA A 358 -5.99 15.59 20.62
C ALA A 358 -6.01 14.19 21.27
N THR A 359 -5.43 13.17 20.62
CA THR A 359 -5.26 11.84 21.23
C THR A 359 -4.33 11.88 22.44
N LYS A 360 -3.34 12.79 22.44
CA LYS A 360 -2.19 12.85 23.36
C LYS A 360 -1.36 11.57 23.37
N ASP A 361 -1.50 10.74 22.35
CA ASP A 361 -0.84 9.46 22.20
C ASP A 361 0.05 9.52 20.95
N ASP A 362 1.36 9.59 21.16
CA ASP A 362 2.35 9.61 20.09
C ASP A 362 2.43 8.24 19.36
N MET A 363 1.81 7.19 19.91
CA MET A 363 1.62 5.88 19.26
C MET A 363 0.23 5.72 18.62
N ALA A 364 -0.54 6.80 18.47
CA ALA A 364 -1.85 6.74 17.85
C ALA A 364 -1.79 6.55 16.33
N VAL A 365 -2.75 5.78 15.83
CA VAL A 365 -3.06 5.65 14.40
C VAL A 365 -4.54 5.91 14.20
N LEU A 366 -4.87 7.03 13.55
CA LEU A 366 -6.23 7.34 13.15
C LEU A 366 -6.58 6.52 11.92
N SER A 367 -7.60 5.69 11.97
CA SER A 367 -7.96 4.80 10.87
C SER A 367 -9.45 4.45 10.90
N THR A 368 -10.06 4.32 9.72
CA THR A 368 -11.49 3.99 9.56
C THR A 368 -11.74 3.55 8.12
N TYR A 369 -12.85 2.85 7.87
CA TYR A 369 -13.40 2.91 6.51
C TYR A 369 -13.96 4.29 6.26
N LEU A 370 -13.75 4.80 5.05
CA LEU A 370 -14.24 6.10 4.65
C LEU A 370 -15.73 6.01 4.30
N THR A 371 -16.50 7.02 4.70
CA THR A 371 -17.88 7.18 4.21
C THR A 371 -17.87 7.43 2.69
N ASP A 372 -18.94 7.04 2.01
CA ASP A 372 -19.09 7.27 0.57
C ASP A 372 -19.05 8.77 0.22
N LEU A 373 -18.48 9.10 -0.94
CA LEU A 373 -18.35 10.48 -1.45
C LEU A 373 -19.69 11.13 -1.78
N GLN A 374 -20.68 10.38 -2.26
CA GLN A 374 -21.92 10.94 -2.77
C GLN A 374 -22.68 11.71 -1.68
N GLY A 375 -22.86 13.02 -1.92
CA GLY A 375 -23.56 13.91 -1.00
C GLY A 375 -22.79 14.24 0.30
N SER A 376 -21.54 13.80 0.41
CA SER A 376 -20.71 13.99 1.61
C SER A 376 -19.85 15.25 1.58
N ILE A 377 -19.63 15.83 0.40
CA ILE A 377 -18.90 17.09 0.21
C ILE A 377 -19.80 18.10 -0.52
N ASP A 378 -19.74 19.38 -0.13
CA ASP A 378 -20.41 20.49 -0.82
C ASP A 378 -19.58 21.05 -1.99
N GLU A 379 -20.13 22.02 -2.72
CA GLU A 379 -19.44 22.66 -3.87
C GLU A 379 -18.15 23.41 -3.47
N ASN A 380 -18.01 23.79 -2.20
CA ASN A 380 -16.85 24.50 -1.66
C ASN A 380 -15.80 23.53 -1.07
N GLY A 381 -16.02 22.22 -1.16
CA GLY A 381 -15.14 21.19 -0.63
C GLY A 381 -15.32 20.90 0.86
N ASN A 382 -16.33 21.47 1.54
CA ASN A 382 -16.56 21.22 2.97
C ASN A 382 -17.29 19.88 3.18
N SER A 383 -17.01 19.22 4.30
CA SER A 383 -17.77 18.04 4.73
C SER A 383 -19.23 18.42 5.04
N LYS A 384 -20.16 17.61 4.54
CA LYS A 384 -21.58 17.61 4.93
C LYS A 384 -21.91 16.53 5.96
N ARG A 385 -20.92 15.70 6.31
CA ARG A 385 -21.08 14.58 7.25
C ARG A 385 -20.61 15.00 8.63
N ASN A 386 -21.47 14.77 9.61
CA ASN A 386 -21.13 14.82 11.04
C ASN A 386 -21.08 13.41 11.66
N THR A 387 -21.23 12.39 10.81
CA THR A 387 -21.13 10.97 11.16
C THR A 387 -19.80 10.42 10.69
N ARG A 388 -19.36 9.34 11.32
CA ARG A 388 -18.18 8.60 10.91
C ARG A 388 -18.33 7.10 11.18
N PRO A 389 -17.68 6.23 10.42
CA PRO A 389 -17.66 4.80 10.70
C PRO A 389 -16.78 4.45 11.92
N ILE A 390 -17.06 3.30 12.55
CA ILE A 390 -16.20 2.73 13.60
C ILE A 390 -15.89 1.26 13.30
N MET A 391 -14.63 0.87 13.47
CA MET A 391 -14.22 -0.52 13.26
C MET A 391 -14.44 -1.32 14.54
N CYS A 392 -15.45 -2.18 14.57
CA CYS A 392 -15.75 -2.98 15.77
C CYS A 392 -16.32 -4.37 15.51
N ASN A 393 -16.63 -4.70 14.25
CA ASN A 393 -17.10 -6.02 13.87
C ASN A 393 -16.02 -6.76 13.09
N THR A 394 -15.85 -8.04 13.40
CA THR A 394 -14.98 -8.94 12.65
C THR A 394 -15.59 -10.33 12.64
N GLU A 395 -15.24 -11.14 11.64
CA GLU A 395 -15.56 -12.56 11.57
C GLU A 395 -14.42 -13.31 10.89
N TYR A 396 -14.39 -14.64 11.06
CA TYR A 396 -13.52 -15.48 10.26
C TYR A 396 -14.12 -15.74 8.88
N GLU A 397 -13.35 -15.48 7.83
CA GLU A 397 -13.65 -15.93 6.47
C GLU A 397 -12.58 -16.91 5.97
N GLY A 398 -12.77 -17.45 4.76
CA GLY A 398 -11.87 -18.44 4.18
C GLY A 398 -12.21 -19.88 4.58
N VAL A 399 -11.34 -20.82 4.20
CA VAL A 399 -11.56 -22.26 4.37
C VAL A 399 -10.29 -22.94 4.90
N GLY A 400 -10.46 -23.95 5.75
CA GLY A 400 -9.34 -24.72 6.32
C GLY A 400 -8.32 -23.84 7.05
N GLU A 401 -7.03 -24.06 6.76
CA GLU A 401 -5.89 -23.32 7.32
C GLU A 401 -5.78 -21.88 6.81
N GLU A 402 -6.49 -21.53 5.73
CA GLU A 402 -6.52 -20.15 5.19
C GLU A 402 -7.59 -19.29 5.89
N LYS A 403 -8.22 -19.79 6.95
CA LYS A 403 -9.21 -19.02 7.72
C LYS A 403 -8.55 -17.84 8.44
N HIS A 404 -9.04 -16.64 8.18
CA HIS A 404 -8.48 -15.39 8.69
C HIS A 404 -9.58 -14.40 9.08
N LEU A 405 -9.21 -13.40 9.88
CA LEU A 405 -10.15 -12.35 10.27
C LEU A 405 -10.38 -11.38 9.12
N ARG A 406 -11.66 -11.10 8.89
CA ARG A 406 -12.16 -10.04 8.03
C ARG A 406 -12.93 -9.05 8.89
N HIS A 407 -12.66 -7.76 8.71
CA HIS A 407 -13.44 -6.72 9.36
C HIS A 407 -14.73 -6.45 8.55
N LEU A 408 -15.83 -6.23 9.25
CA LEU A 408 -17.17 -6.17 8.66
C LEU A 408 -17.67 -4.74 8.51
N SER A 409 -18.95 -4.63 8.10
CA SER A 409 -19.65 -3.36 8.04
C SER A 409 -19.54 -2.62 9.36
N GLN A 410 -19.26 -1.34 9.22
CA GLN A 410 -19.00 -0.43 10.33
C GLN A 410 -20.28 0.34 10.62
N PRO A 411 -20.72 0.44 11.88
CA PRO A 411 -21.78 1.36 12.21
C PRO A 411 -21.27 2.78 11.94
N GLU A 412 -22.00 3.51 11.10
CA GLU A 412 -21.80 4.92 10.91
C GLU A 412 -22.76 5.68 11.83
N ALA A 413 -22.19 6.53 12.69
CA ALA A 413 -22.96 7.28 13.67
C ALA A 413 -22.29 8.61 13.99
N MET A 414 -23.04 9.49 14.66
CA MET A 414 -22.46 10.69 15.25
C MET A 414 -21.43 10.27 16.31
N PRO A 415 -20.24 10.92 16.36
CA PRO A 415 -19.25 10.64 17.40
C PRO A 415 -19.85 10.93 18.78
N GLU A 416 -19.76 9.97 19.69
CA GLU A 416 -20.21 10.15 21.07
C GLU A 416 -19.08 10.65 21.97
N ILE A 417 -17.84 10.21 21.71
CA ILE A 417 -16.64 10.88 22.23
C ILE A 417 -16.44 12.19 21.47
N LYS A 418 -16.20 13.29 22.19
CA LYS A 418 -16.06 14.64 21.65
C LYS A 418 -14.72 15.25 21.99
N GLY A 419 -14.18 16.05 21.07
CA GLY A 419 -12.92 16.78 21.25
C GLY A 419 -11.66 15.94 21.04
N MET A 420 -11.81 14.65 20.72
CA MET A 420 -10.71 13.76 20.35
C MET A 420 -11.22 12.53 19.57
N PRO A 421 -10.35 11.84 18.82
CA PRO A 421 -10.65 10.54 18.23
C PRO A 421 -11.03 9.48 19.26
N GLN A 422 -11.89 8.54 18.87
CA GLN A 422 -12.35 7.45 19.74
C GLN A 422 -11.50 6.20 19.55
N ALA A 423 -11.11 5.55 20.65
CA ALA A 423 -10.33 4.31 20.59
C ALA A 423 -11.15 3.18 19.93
N GLN A 424 -10.50 2.37 19.11
CA GLN A 424 -11.07 1.20 18.45
C GLN A 424 -10.03 0.07 18.33
N PRO A 425 -10.44 -1.19 18.11
CA PRO A 425 -9.51 -2.32 18.06
C PRO A 425 -8.74 -2.46 16.75
N TYR A 426 -9.30 -2.01 15.63
CA TYR A 426 -8.83 -2.40 14.30
C TYR A 426 -8.29 -1.23 13.49
N TRP A 427 -7.45 -1.57 12.51
CA TRP A 427 -6.93 -0.66 11.49
C TRP A 427 -7.55 -1.00 10.12
N ALA A 428 -7.78 0.01 9.30
CA ALA A 428 -8.31 -0.10 7.94
C ALA A 428 -7.23 0.20 6.89
N ALA A 429 -7.26 -0.59 5.83
CA ALA A 429 -6.38 -0.45 4.69
C ALA A 429 -6.67 0.79 3.83
N GLY A 430 -7.93 1.18 3.67
CA GLY A 430 -8.28 2.27 2.75
C GLY A 430 -7.87 3.67 3.24
N PHE A 431 -7.73 3.85 4.56
CA PHE A 431 -7.34 5.12 5.16
C PHE A 431 -6.68 4.95 6.53
N SER A 432 -5.50 5.54 6.70
CA SER A 432 -4.91 5.75 8.02
C SER A 432 -4.01 6.98 8.08
N PHE A 433 -3.88 7.57 9.26
CA PHE A 433 -3.03 8.73 9.56
C PHE A 433 -2.31 8.50 10.89
N SER A 434 -1.00 8.72 10.92
CA SER A 434 -0.12 8.37 12.05
C SER A 434 1.09 9.31 12.11
N ARG A 435 1.84 9.28 13.22
CA ARG A 435 3.23 9.74 13.22
C ARG A 435 4.06 8.91 12.23
N GLY A 436 5.07 9.52 11.62
CA GLY A 436 5.88 8.90 10.57
C GLY A 436 6.63 7.64 11.00
N HIS A 437 6.92 7.49 12.30
CA HIS A 437 7.52 6.27 12.81
C HIS A 437 6.65 5.01 12.62
N PHE A 438 5.33 5.13 12.43
CA PHE A 438 4.46 3.99 12.10
C PHE A 438 4.89 3.32 10.79
N VAL A 439 5.06 4.09 9.71
CA VAL A 439 5.50 3.57 8.40
C VAL A 439 6.88 2.92 8.48
N ALA A 440 7.78 3.51 9.28
CA ALA A 440 9.15 3.01 9.44
C ALA A 440 9.25 1.75 10.33
N THR A 441 8.31 1.52 11.23
CA THR A 441 8.34 0.39 12.18
C THR A 441 7.39 -0.75 11.80
N VAL A 442 6.34 -0.47 11.02
CA VAL A 442 5.35 -1.45 10.55
C VAL A 442 5.32 -1.51 9.01
N PRO A 443 6.45 -1.83 8.33
CA PRO A 443 6.46 -1.86 6.87
C PRO A 443 5.58 -3.00 6.34
N TYR A 444 4.94 -2.82 5.17
CA TYR A 444 4.27 -3.93 4.50
C TYR A 444 5.25 -5.06 4.17
N ASP A 445 4.78 -6.30 4.30
CA ASP A 445 5.58 -7.50 4.08
C ASP A 445 5.69 -7.81 2.57
N LEU A 446 6.92 -7.82 2.06
CA LEU A 446 7.22 -8.15 0.66
C LEU A 446 6.71 -9.55 0.28
N TYR A 447 6.72 -10.48 1.24
CA TYR A 447 6.41 -11.89 1.03
C TYR A 447 4.93 -12.22 1.22
N GLN A 448 4.06 -11.20 1.08
CA GLN A 448 2.60 -11.35 1.11
C GLN A 448 1.93 -11.00 -0.23
N PRO A 449 2.40 -11.53 -1.39
CA PRO A 449 1.75 -11.30 -2.69
C PRO A 449 0.34 -11.90 -2.71
N MET A 450 -0.52 -11.30 -3.52
CA MET A 450 -1.92 -11.64 -3.75
C MET A 450 -2.83 -11.52 -2.51
N ILE A 451 -2.33 -10.97 -1.40
CA ILE A 451 -3.13 -10.66 -0.22
C ILE A 451 -3.91 -9.36 -0.45
N PHE A 452 -5.20 -9.42 -0.13
CA PHE A 452 -6.12 -8.27 -0.12
C PHE A 452 -6.94 -8.31 1.16
N GLN A 453 -7.67 -9.42 1.39
CA GLN A 453 -8.24 -9.71 2.70
C GLN A 453 -7.17 -10.29 3.62
N GLY A 454 -7.17 -9.89 4.89
CA GLY A 454 -6.18 -10.29 5.91
C GLY A 454 -5.09 -9.25 6.19
N GLU A 455 -4.80 -8.33 5.28
CA GLU A 455 -3.77 -7.29 5.52
C GLU A 455 -4.12 -6.38 6.70
N GLU A 456 -5.41 -6.09 6.89
CA GLU A 456 -5.90 -5.20 7.94
C GLU A 456 -5.61 -5.75 9.33
N MET A 457 -5.87 -7.04 9.51
CA MET A 457 -5.50 -7.77 10.71
C MET A 457 -3.97 -7.82 10.89
N SER A 458 -3.21 -7.94 9.79
CA SER A 458 -1.74 -8.09 9.82
C SER A 458 -1.10 -6.82 10.36
N ILE A 459 -1.46 -5.68 9.80
CA ILE A 459 -1.02 -4.37 10.27
C ILE A 459 -1.56 -4.07 11.67
N THR A 460 -2.81 -4.44 11.98
CA THR A 460 -3.39 -4.26 13.32
C THR A 460 -2.53 -4.96 14.39
N LEU A 461 -2.22 -6.25 14.21
CA LEU A 461 -1.50 -7.05 15.21
C LEU A 461 -0.02 -6.68 15.28
N ARG A 462 0.63 -6.43 14.15
CA ARG A 462 2.03 -5.97 14.13
C ARG A 462 2.17 -4.60 14.77
N GLY A 463 1.30 -3.65 14.43
CA GLY A 463 1.25 -2.34 15.09
C GLY A 463 0.98 -2.45 16.58
N PHE A 464 -0.02 -3.24 16.98
CA PHE A 464 -0.34 -3.47 18.39
C PHE A 464 0.86 -4.00 19.18
N THR A 465 1.56 -5.00 18.66
CA THR A 465 2.72 -5.62 19.33
C THR A 465 3.95 -4.69 19.40
N ILE A 466 4.04 -3.68 18.52
CA ILE A 466 5.05 -2.61 18.61
C ILE A 466 4.64 -1.50 19.59
N GLY A 467 3.35 -1.41 19.94
CA GLY A 467 2.81 -0.49 20.95
C GLY A 467 1.87 0.57 20.40
N TYR A 468 1.39 0.44 19.17
CA TYR A 468 0.43 1.36 18.56
C TYR A 468 -1.00 1.13 19.04
N ASP A 469 -1.77 2.22 19.06
CA ASP A 469 -3.18 2.24 19.42
C ASP A 469 -4.02 2.84 18.29
N PHE A 470 -5.17 2.22 18.02
CA PHE A 470 -6.01 2.60 16.88
C PHE A 470 -7.18 3.44 17.33
N PHE A 471 -7.46 4.48 16.56
CA PHE A 471 -8.54 5.41 16.83
C PHE A 471 -9.34 5.66 15.57
N ALA A 472 -10.65 5.74 15.70
CA ALA A 472 -11.45 6.32 14.66
C ALA A 472 -11.45 7.85 14.78
N PRO A 473 -11.24 8.59 13.68
CA PRO A 473 -11.36 10.04 13.65
C PRO A 473 -12.71 10.50 14.22
N GLU A 474 -12.71 11.66 14.89
CA GLU A 474 -13.94 12.34 15.29
C GLU A 474 -14.66 12.93 14.06
N ARG A 475 -13.88 13.47 13.10
CA ARG A 475 -14.39 14.08 11.87
C ARG A 475 -13.74 13.44 10.64
N SER A 476 -14.56 13.14 9.64
CA SER A 476 -14.09 12.66 8.35
C SER A 476 -13.44 13.79 7.55
N VAL A 477 -12.18 13.58 7.16
CA VAL A 477 -11.39 14.54 6.37
C VAL A 477 -11.28 14.17 4.89
N CYS A 478 -11.86 13.04 4.51
CA CYS A 478 -11.95 12.57 3.14
C CYS A 478 -13.05 11.51 3.00
N PHE A 479 -13.46 11.24 1.76
CA PHE A 479 -14.53 10.30 1.43
C PHE A 479 -14.17 9.45 0.22
N HIS A 480 -14.68 8.23 0.18
CA HIS A 480 -14.32 7.22 -0.80
C HIS A 480 -15.37 7.07 -1.90
N SER A 481 -14.95 6.89 -3.15
CA SER A 481 -15.84 6.64 -4.29
C SER A 481 -16.20 5.15 -4.41
N TYR A 482 -17.34 4.70 -3.89
CA TYR A 482 -17.75 3.30 -3.97
C TYR A 482 -18.46 2.94 -5.29
N GLU A 483 -18.20 1.74 -5.83
CA GLU A 483 -18.79 1.22 -7.09
C GLU A 483 -20.33 1.29 -7.15
N LYS A 484 -21.01 1.18 -5.99
CA LYS A 484 -22.46 1.25 -5.87
C LYS A 484 -23.02 2.61 -6.32
N PHE A 485 -22.28 3.68 -6.06
CA PHE A 485 -22.70 5.06 -6.31
C PHE A 485 -21.93 5.72 -7.47
N ALA A 486 -20.89 5.05 -7.98
CA ALA A 486 -20.12 5.42 -9.17
C ALA A 486 -20.10 4.25 -10.20
N PRO A 487 -21.15 4.08 -11.02
CA PRO A 487 -21.31 2.93 -11.91
C PRO A 487 -20.15 2.69 -12.88
N GLU A 488 -19.44 3.74 -13.29
CA GLU A 488 -18.22 3.72 -14.08
C GLU A 488 -17.11 2.87 -13.44
N ARG A 489 -17.06 2.79 -12.11
CA ARG A 489 -16.07 1.98 -11.38
C ARG A 489 -16.28 0.47 -11.53
N ASN A 490 -17.48 0.01 -11.89
CA ASN A 490 -17.73 -1.41 -12.17
C ASN A 490 -16.92 -1.94 -13.38
N LYS A 491 -16.33 -1.04 -14.17
CA LYS A 491 -15.50 -1.38 -15.34
C LYS A 491 -14.01 -1.27 -15.06
N VAL A 492 -13.62 -0.77 -13.87
CA VAL A 492 -12.21 -0.63 -13.51
C VAL A 492 -11.59 -2.01 -13.37
N HIS A 493 -10.43 -2.17 -13.97
CA HIS A 493 -9.67 -3.41 -13.91
C HIS A 493 -9.23 -3.65 -12.47
N LYS A 494 -9.26 -4.92 -12.05
CA LYS A 494 -8.82 -5.33 -10.72
C LYS A 494 -7.59 -6.21 -10.89
N PHE A 495 -6.62 -6.08 -10.00
CA PHE A 495 -5.35 -6.81 -10.07
C PHE A 495 -5.53 -8.34 -10.17
N TRP A 496 -6.69 -8.85 -9.72
CA TRP A 496 -7.09 -10.25 -9.88
C TRP A 496 -7.07 -10.73 -11.34
N GLU A 497 -7.05 -9.85 -12.35
CA GLU A 497 -6.89 -10.25 -13.76
C GLU A 497 -5.58 -11.01 -14.01
N HIS A 498 -4.57 -10.84 -13.15
CA HIS A 498 -3.29 -11.56 -13.20
C HIS A 498 -3.23 -12.77 -12.26
N SER A 499 -4.31 -13.16 -11.58
CA SER A 499 -4.29 -14.26 -10.60
C SER A 499 -3.79 -15.61 -11.16
N ASN A 500 -4.05 -15.88 -12.44
CA ASN A 500 -3.58 -17.10 -13.10
C ASN A 500 -2.07 -17.10 -13.34
N MET A 501 -1.47 -15.93 -13.55
CA MET A 501 -0.01 -15.78 -13.74
C MET A 501 0.74 -16.12 -12.45
N TYR A 502 0.14 -15.79 -11.30
CA TYR A 502 0.74 -15.93 -9.97
C TYR A 502 0.08 -17.03 -9.12
N ALA A 503 -0.43 -18.08 -9.78
CA ALA A 503 -1.20 -19.12 -9.12
C ALA A 503 -0.41 -19.76 -7.94
N GLY A 504 -1.07 -19.86 -6.78
CA GLY A 504 -0.49 -20.48 -5.58
C GLY A 504 0.35 -19.55 -4.69
N THR A 505 0.81 -18.40 -5.19
CA THR A 505 1.59 -17.44 -4.37
C THR A 505 0.77 -16.91 -3.18
N GLY A 506 -0.49 -16.55 -3.40
CA GLY A 506 -1.40 -16.08 -2.36
C GLY A 506 -1.65 -17.07 -1.22
N LYS A 507 -1.59 -18.38 -1.49
CA LYS A 507 -1.73 -19.40 -0.44
C LYS A 507 -0.52 -19.44 0.48
N LYS A 508 0.69 -19.38 -0.10
CA LYS A 508 1.95 -19.31 0.66
C LYS A 508 2.02 -18.02 1.47
N ALA A 509 1.64 -16.90 0.84
CA ALA A 509 1.52 -15.60 1.48
C ALA A 509 0.57 -15.62 2.67
N MET A 510 -0.61 -16.24 2.53
CA MET A 510 -1.59 -16.33 3.61
C MET A 510 -1.08 -17.21 4.76
N LYS A 511 -0.46 -18.36 4.46
CA LYS A 511 0.18 -19.21 5.50
C LYS A 511 1.20 -18.42 6.31
N ARG A 512 2.08 -17.65 5.64
CA ARG A 512 3.04 -16.76 6.30
C ARG A 512 2.37 -15.69 7.13
N LEU A 513 1.39 -14.98 6.56
CA LEU A 513 0.67 -13.90 7.25
C LEU A 513 0.06 -14.41 8.56
N LEU A 514 -0.65 -15.55 8.51
CA LEU A 514 -1.31 -16.13 9.69
C LEU A 514 -0.29 -16.66 10.70
N GLY A 515 0.82 -17.23 10.22
CA GLY A 515 1.94 -17.69 11.04
C GLY A 515 2.56 -16.55 11.85
N ILE A 516 2.93 -15.44 11.18
CA ILE A 516 3.52 -14.26 11.82
C ILE A 516 2.62 -13.72 12.94
N VAL A 517 1.31 -13.67 12.74
CA VAL A 517 0.40 -13.08 13.73
C VAL A 517 -0.15 -14.09 14.74
N HIS A 518 0.32 -15.33 14.73
CA HIS A 518 -0.14 -16.41 15.59
C HIS A 518 -1.65 -16.69 15.47
N MET A 519 -2.23 -16.54 14.28
CA MET A 519 -3.66 -16.81 14.04
C MET A 519 -3.95 -18.29 13.75
N ASN A 520 -2.93 -19.05 13.37
CA ASN A 520 -2.94 -20.49 13.15
C ASN A 520 -1.92 -21.21 14.06
N PRO A 521 -2.04 -21.09 15.39
CA PRO A 521 -1.07 -21.70 16.32
C PRO A 521 -1.00 -23.23 16.23
N GLU A 522 -1.96 -23.87 15.57
CA GLU A 522 -1.98 -25.30 15.26
C GLU A 522 -1.04 -25.71 14.11
N VAL A 523 -0.60 -24.77 13.27
CA VAL A 523 0.28 -25.02 12.12
C VAL A 523 1.73 -24.98 12.58
N ASP A 524 2.52 -25.99 12.19
CA ASP A 524 3.95 -26.05 12.51
C ASP A 524 4.68 -24.85 11.88
N PRO A 525 5.54 -24.12 12.62
CA PRO A 525 6.31 -23.00 12.06
C PRO A 525 7.06 -23.34 10.77
N SER A 526 7.58 -24.56 10.64
CA SER A 526 8.31 -25.00 9.44
C SER A 526 7.46 -25.03 8.15
N GLU A 527 6.13 -24.93 8.25
CA GLU A 527 5.23 -24.91 7.10
C GLU A 527 5.09 -23.57 6.40
N TRP A 528 5.62 -22.49 6.97
CA TRP A 528 5.53 -21.16 6.39
C TRP A 528 6.88 -20.46 6.32
N ASP A 529 6.95 -19.44 5.48
CA ASP A 529 8.19 -18.75 5.15
C ASP A 529 8.58 -17.79 6.27
N HIS A 530 9.78 -17.94 6.84
CA HIS A 530 10.34 -17.10 7.92
C HIS A 530 11.32 -16.02 7.44
N ARG A 531 11.48 -15.81 6.12
CA ARG A 531 12.41 -14.80 5.59
C ARG A 531 12.10 -13.40 6.13
N GLU A 532 13.14 -12.69 6.55
CA GLU A 532 13.05 -11.32 7.09
C GLU A 532 11.97 -11.14 8.18
N GLU A 533 11.65 -12.18 8.96
CA GLU A 533 10.63 -12.11 10.01
C GLU A 533 10.95 -11.02 11.04
N LYS A 534 12.23 -10.71 11.30
CA LYS A 534 12.59 -9.57 12.15
C LYS A 534 12.07 -8.23 11.61
N LYS A 535 12.07 -8.05 10.29
CA LYS A 535 11.65 -6.81 9.61
C LYS A 535 10.13 -6.71 9.47
N TYR A 536 9.47 -7.83 9.16
CA TYR A 536 8.02 -7.88 8.89
C TYR A 536 7.18 -8.55 9.99
N GLY A 537 7.79 -8.91 11.11
CA GLY A 537 7.15 -9.66 12.18
C GLY A 537 6.47 -8.78 13.22
N LEU A 538 6.33 -9.35 14.41
CA LEU A 538 5.74 -8.74 15.59
C LEU A 538 6.77 -7.91 16.37
N GLY A 539 6.27 -6.96 17.18
CA GLY A 539 7.06 -6.25 18.17
C GLY A 539 7.04 -6.92 19.55
N GLY A 540 7.79 -6.34 20.50
CA GLY A 540 7.92 -6.84 21.87
C GLY A 540 7.26 -5.96 22.93
N ALA A 541 6.48 -4.95 22.55
CA ALA A 541 5.77 -4.08 23.50
C ALA A 541 4.50 -4.73 24.07
N ARG A 542 3.81 -5.55 23.26
CA ARG A 542 2.57 -6.26 23.61
C ARG A 542 2.56 -7.64 22.93
N THR A 543 1.72 -8.57 23.40
CA THR A 543 1.59 -9.91 22.78
C THR A 543 0.32 -10.01 21.93
N THR A 544 0.33 -10.85 20.90
CA THR A 544 -0.88 -11.14 20.11
C THR A 544 -1.98 -11.77 20.97
N ASP A 545 -1.63 -12.67 21.88
CA ASP A 545 -2.56 -13.24 22.87
C ASP A 545 -3.29 -12.15 23.66
N LYS A 546 -2.58 -11.09 24.07
CA LYS A 546 -3.22 -9.98 24.79
C LYS A 546 -4.29 -9.30 23.95
N PHE A 547 -4.04 -9.12 22.64
CA PHE A 547 -5.03 -8.59 21.71
C PHE A 547 -6.24 -9.53 21.59
N TYR A 548 -5.98 -10.81 21.32
CA TYR A 548 -7.01 -11.82 21.12
C TYR A 548 -7.92 -11.98 22.34
N GLU A 549 -7.34 -12.07 23.54
CA GLU A 549 -8.11 -12.15 24.79
C GLU A 549 -8.95 -10.89 25.05
N THR A 550 -8.39 -9.70 24.80
CA THR A 550 -9.05 -8.43 25.09
C THR A 550 -10.29 -8.25 24.20
N PHE A 551 -10.21 -8.66 22.94
CA PHE A 551 -11.27 -8.47 21.95
C PHE A 551 -12.09 -9.73 21.64
N GLY A 552 -11.90 -10.80 22.40
CA GLY A 552 -12.73 -12.01 22.31
C GLY A 552 -12.53 -12.77 20.99
N ILE A 553 -11.28 -12.94 20.56
CA ILE A 553 -10.92 -13.68 19.34
C ILE A 553 -10.34 -15.04 19.74
N HIS A 554 -10.94 -16.12 19.24
CA HIS A 554 -10.55 -17.49 19.56
C HIS A 554 -9.85 -18.12 18.36
N VAL A 555 -8.52 -18.00 18.32
CA VAL A 555 -7.70 -18.35 17.14
C VAL A 555 -7.63 -19.85 16.83
N LYS A 556 -7.78 -20.72 17.84
CA LYS A 556 -7.80 -22.18 17.64
C LYS A 556 -9.13 -22.65 17.06
N GLU A 557 -10.22 -22.15 17.63
CA GLU A 557 -11.58 -22.47 17.23
C GLU A 557 -11.99 -21.75 15.94
N LYS A 558 -11.25 -20.72 15.53
CA LYS A 558 -11.57 -19.81 14.42
C LYS A 558 -12.96 -19.19 14.62
N THR A 559 -13.21 -18.70 15.82
CA THR A 559 -14.46 -18.03 16.21
C THR A 559 -14.17 -16.70 16.90
N VAL A 560 -15.20 -15.86 17.01
CA VAL A 560 -15.12 -14.57 17.71
C VAL A 560 -16.36 -14.39 18.57
N GLU A 561 -16.18 -13.74 19.71
CA GLU A 561 -17.25 -13.22 20.53
C GLU A 561 -17.99 -12.12 19.73
N ARG A 562 -19.31 -12.27 19.56
CA ARG A 562 -20.10 -11.34 18.74
C ARG A 562 -20.38 -10.03 19.50
N HIS A 563 -21.03 -9.11 18.80
CA HIS A 563 -21.50 -7.84 19.32
C HIS A 563 -20.45 -6.92 19.97
N LEU A 564 -19.17 -7.05 19.60
CA LEU A 564 -18.06 -6.25 20.14
C LEU A 564 -18.30 -4.73 20.02
N CYS A 565 -19.05 -4.28 19.00
CA CYS A 565 -19.47 -2.88 18.88
C CYS A 565 -20.17 -2.30 20.10
N GLN A 566 -20.86 -3.11 20.92
CA GLN A 566 -21.48 -2.64 22.17
C GLN A 566 -20.45 -2.15 23.20
N PHE A 567 -19.25 -2.71 23.15
CA PHE A 567 -18.13 -2.30 23.98
C PHE A 567 -17.31 -1.21 23.31
N VAL A 568 -17.00 -1.35 22.01
CA VAL A 568 -16.19 -0.35 21.29
C VAL A 568 -16.86 1.02 21.28
N LYS A 569 -18.20 1.05 21.23
CA LYS A 569 -19.00 2.26 21.35
C LYS A 569 -18.89 2.87 22.77
N ASN A 570 -18.04 3.89 22.92
CA ASN A 570 -17.67 4.63 24.13
C ASN A 570 -16.98 3.85 25.24
N LYS A 571 -17.50 2.67 25.62
CA LYS A 571 -17.04 1.96 26.81
C LYS A 571 -15.57 1.59 26.71
N MET A 572 -15.13 1.14 25.53
CA MET A 572 -13.73 0.87 25.25
C MET A 572 -12.88 2.11 25.49
N HIS A 573 -13.21 3.24 24.86
CA HIS A 573 -12.43 4.47 25.02
C HIS A 573 -12.34 4.91 26.48
N ASN A 574 -13.47 4.95 27.20
CA ASN A 574 -13.50 5.33 28.61
C ASN A 574 -12.71 4.38 29.52
N MET A 575 -12.56 3.11 29.13
CA MET A 575 -11.77 2.12 29.86
C MET A 575 -10.29 2.15 29.49
N MET A 576 -9.96 2.35 28.21
CA MET A 576 -8.59 2.31 27.72
C MET A 576 -7.82 3.60 28.01
N MET A 577 -8.42 4.76 27.75
CA MET A 577 -7.72 6.05 27.81
C MET A 577 -7.16 6.43 29.20
N PRO A 578 -7.79 6.08 30.34
CA PRO A 578 -7.17 6.29 31.65
C PRO A 578 -5.84 5.55 31.84
N ASN A 579 -5.55 4.56 31.00
CA ASN A 579 -4.30 3.79 31.00
C ASN A 579 -3.29 4.30 29.96
N LEU A 580 -3.55 5.41 29.27
CA LEU A 580 -2.54 6.07 28.44
C LEU A 580 -1.32 6.42 29.31
N ARG A 581 -0.12 6.05 28.87
CA ARG A 581 1.11 6.33 29.62
C ARG A 581 1.31 7.84 29.72
N SER A 582 1.89 8.31 30.83
CA SER A 582 2.12 9.74 31.08
C SER A 582 3.08 10.39 30.10
N ASP A 583 3.92 9.60 29.43
CA ASP A 583 4.82 10.03 28.36
C ASP A 583 4.17 9.97 26.97
N GLY A 584 2.88 9.65 26.86
CA GLY A 584 2.15 9.59 25.60
C GLY A 584 2.54 8.40 24.71
N MET A 585 3.30 7.42 25.20
CA MET A 585 3.77 6.28 24.39
C MET A 585 2.78 5.10 24.44
N GLY A 586 1.56 5.33 23.96
CA GLY A 586 0.52 4.31 23.88
C GLY A 586 -0.12 3.93 25.22
N ILE A 587 -1.22 3.20 25.14
CA ILE A 587 -1.98 2.67 26.26
C ILE A 587 -1.22 1.51 26.93
N ASP A 588 -1.25 1.48 28.26
CA ASP A 588 -0.64 0.42 29.06
C ASP A 588 -1.56 -0.80 29.20
N TYR A 589 -1.48 -1.71 28.22
CA TYR A 589 -2.25 -2.96 28.20
C TYR A 589 -1.93 -3.92 29.35
N SER A 590 -0.84 -3.72 30.11
CA SER A 590 -0.57 -4.51 31.31
C SER A 590 -1.57 -4.24 32.43
N LYS A 591 -2.19 -3.04 32.44
CA LYS A 591 -3.22 -2.61 33.40
C LYS A 591 -4.64 -2.96 32.94
N ILE A 592 -4.80 -3.43 31.71
CA ILE A 592 -6.10 -3.77 31.14
C ILE A 592 -6.31 -5.28 31.35
N HIS A 593 -7.13 -5.66 32.32
CA HIS A 593 -7.49 -7.08 32.53
C HIS A 593 -8.83 -7.46 31.88
N PHE A 594 -9.44 -6.52 31.18
CA PHE A 594 -10.69 -6.74 30.46
C PHE A 594 -10.55 -7.79 29.36
N ARG A 595 -11.58 -8.62 29.23
CA ARG A 595 -11.75 -9.59 28.15
C ARG A 595 -13.18 -9.49 27.64
N TRP A 596 -13.35 -9.19 26.36
CA TRP A 596 -14.67 -9.18 25.76
C TRP A 596 -15.27 -10.58 25.78
N LYS A 597 -16.49 -10.66 26.31
CA LYS A 597 -17.36 -11.83 26.23
C LYS A 597 -18.72 -11.33 25.80
N ASP A 598 -19.30 -11.94 24.78
CA ASP A 598 -20.58 -11.49 24.29
C ASP A 598 -21.64 -11.65 25.41
N PRO A 599 -22.29 -10.55 25.86
CA PRO A 599 -23.34 -10.65 26.87
C PRO A 599 -24.62 -11.32 26.33
N ARG A 600 -24.74 -11.51 25.00
CA ARG A 600 -25.93 -12.03 24.32
C ARG A 600 -25.55 -13.07 23.25
N PRO A 601 -24.89 -14.19 23.62
CA PRO A 601 -24.34 -15.15 22.66
C PRO A 601 -25.41 -15.91 21.86
N ASN A 602 -26.67 -15.88 22.31
CA ASN A 602 -27.80 -16.52 21.64
C ASN A 602 -28.54 -15.57 20.69
N GLU A 603 -28.20 -14.27 20.67
CA GLU A 603 -28.77 -13.32 19.74
C GLU A 603 -27.97 -13.33 18.43
N PRO A 604 -28.65 -13.26 17.27
CA PRO A 604 -28.02 -13.39 15.96
C PRO A 604 -27.02 -12.28 15.65
#